data_AF-A0AB94IME0-F1
#
_entry.id   AF-A0AB94IME0-F1
#
_cell.length_a   1.000
_cell.length_b   1.000
_cell.length_c   1.000
_cell.angle_alpha   90.00
_cell.angle_beta   90.00
_cell.angle_gamma   90.00
#
_symmetry.space_group_name_H-M   'P 1'
#
loop_
_entity.id
_entity.type
_entity.pdbx_description
1 polymer ?
#
loop_
_entity_poly.entity_id
_entity_poly.type
_entity_poly.pdbx_seq_one_letter_code
_entity_poly.pdbx_strand_id
1 'polypeptide(L)'
;MPTPEKRCELVIIETSDLHGNVFPINYGNHQETNSGIAKIAQLINQVKQKYDYTFLIDNGDVIQGTPLTYHYAKFLHDKKNPMISILNSLDYDAAIIGNHEFNYGMGLLKKAVNESNFPWLSANILSEET
;
A
#
# COMPACT_ATOMS: atom_id res chain seq x y z
N MET A 1 -34.32 -7.34 32.80
CA MET A 1 -33.94 -7.60 31.41
C MET A 1 -32.46 -7.28 31.28
N PRO A 2 -31.57 -8.21 30.92
CA PRO A 2 -30.18 -7.85 30.64
C PRO A 2 -30.17 -6.94 29.40
N THR A 3 -29.45 -5.82 29.46
CA THR A 3 -29.21 -4.94 28.32
C THR A 3 -28.53 -5.72 27.20
N PRO A 4 -28.96 -5.60 25.93
CA PRO A 4 -28.27 -6.26 24.83
C PRO A 4 -26.80 -5.83 24.82
N GLU A 5 -25.88 -6.79 24.79
CA GLU A 5 -24.46 -6.51 24.53
C GLU A 5 -24.35 -5.74 23.22
N LYS A 6 -23.78 -4.53 23.28
CA LYS A 6 -23.41 -3.81 22.06
C LYS A 6 -22.30 -4.60 21.37
N ARG A 7 -22.62 -5.19 20.22
CA ARG A 7 -21.65 -5.85 19.35
C ARG A 7 -21.21 -4.87 18.27
N CYS A 8 -19.92 -4.81 18.04
CA CYS A 8 -19.29 -4.08 16.94
C CYS A 8 -18.55 -5.12 16.08
N GLU A 9 -18.80 -5.11 14.78
CA GLU A 9 -18.03 -5.90 13.82
C GLU A 9 -17.01 -4.98 13.17
N LEU A 10 -15.74 -5.39 13.23
CA LEU A 10 -14.62 -4.69 12.61
C LEU A 10 -14.00 -5.58 11.55
N VAL A 11 -13.81 -5.05 10.35
CA VAL A 11 -13.22 -5.78 9.23
C VAL A 11 -11.86 -5.18 8.88
N ILE A 12 -10.83 -6.02 8.85
CA ILE A 12 -9.49 -5.64 8.40
C ILE A 12 -9.30 -6.19 6.99
N ILE A 13 -9.00 -5.29 6.06
CA ILE A 13 -8.62 -5.57 4.68
C ILE A 13 -7.12 -5.36 4.61
N GLU A 14 -6.41 -6.35 4.09
CA GLU A 14 -4.96 -6.31 3.97
C GLU A 14 -4.55 -6.53 2.52
N THR A 15 -3.62 -5.71 2.04
CA THR A 15 -2.78 -6.04 0.89
C THR A 15 -1.34 -6.28 1.33
N SER A 16 -0.60 -7.07 0.55
CA SER A 16 0.82 -7.34 0.79
C SER A 16 1.50 -7.54 -0.56
N ASP A 17 2.80 -7.23 -0.64
CA ASP A 17 3.65 -7.57 -1.78
C ASP A 17 3.11 -7.04 -3.11
N LEU A 18 2.52 -5.84 -3.10
CA LEU A 18 1.95 -5.23 -4.31
C LEU A 18 3.03 -5.04 -5.38
N HIS A 19 4.27 -4.80 -4.97
CA HIS A 19 5.46 -4.75 -5.81
C HIS A 19 5.37 -3.82 -7.03
N GLY A 20 4.57 -2.76 -6.95
CA GLY A 20 4.33 -1.88 -8.09
C GLY A 20 3.41 -2.45 -9.18
N ASN A 21 2.69 -3.54 -8.92
CA ASN A 21 1.72 -4.11 -9.85
C ASN A 21 0.44 -3.27 -9.82
N VAL A 22 0.32 -2.33 -10.75
CA VAL A 22 -0.87 -1.47 -10.85
C VAL A 22 -1.95 -2.12 -11.68
N PHE A 23 -1.64 -2.35 -12.95
CA PHE A 23 -2.55 -2.92 -13.93
C PHE A 23 -2.44 -4.45 -13.96
N PRO A 24 -3.49 -5.16 -14.42
CA PRO A 24 -3.49 -6.61 -14.57
C PRO A 24 -2.73 -7.05 -15.83
N ILE A 25 -1.51 -6.55 -15.98
CA ILE A 25 -0.59 -6.88 -17.07
C ILE A 25 0.81 -7.12 -16.52
N ASN A 26 1.50 -8.09 -17.09
CA ASN A 26 2.92 -8.28 -16.86
C ASN A 26 3.69 -7.34 -17.79
N TYR A 27 4.37 -6.36 -17.21
CA TYR A 27 5.13 -5.36 -17.98
C TYR A 27 6.25 -5.94 -18.85
N GLY A 28 6.78 -7.11 -18.52
CA GLY A 28 7.91 -7.72 -19.23
C GLY A 28 7.53 -8.43 -20.53
N ASN A 29 6.30 -8.96 -20.62
CA ASN A 29 5.83 -9.71 -21.79
C ASN A 29 4.47 -9.26 -22.33
N HIS A 30 3.87 -8.24 -21.73
CA HIS A 30 2.58 -7.65 -22.10
C HIS A 30 1.38 -8.62 -22.03
N GLN A 31 1.52 -9.73 -21.31
CA GLN A 31 0.42 -10.67 -21.09
C GLN A 31 -0.46 -10.22 -19.93
N GLU A 32 -1.75 -10.54 -20.00
CA GLU A 32 -2.69 -10.31 -18.90
C GLU A 32 -2.30 -11.14 -17.67
N THR A 33 -2.59 -10.59 -16.49
CA THR A 33 -2.40 -11.28 -15.21
C THR A 33 -3.65 -11.18 -14.34
N ASN A 34 -3.73 -12.07 -13.35
CA ASN A 34 -4.75 -11.99 -12.29
C ASN A 34 -4.27 -11.22 -11.06
N SER A 35 -3.25 -10.38 -11.22
CA SER A 35 -2.71 -9.52 -10.17
C SER A 35 -3.01 -8.03 -10.46
N GLY A 36 -2.61 -7.17 -9.53
CA GLY A 36 -2.63 -5.73 -9.71
C GLY A 36 -3.67 -5.02 -8.86
N ILE A 37 -3.24 -3.92 -8.23
CA ILE A 37 -4.08 -3.15 -7.31
C ILE A 37 -5.33 -2.57 -8.00
N ALA A 38 -5.34 -2.38 -9.33
CA ALA A 38 -6.54 -1.96 -10.05
C ALA A 38 -7.69 -2.95 -9.93
N LYS A 39 -7.40 -4.27 -9.93
CA LYS A 39 -8.42 -5.31 -9.67
C LYS A 39 -8.80 -5.35 -8.18
N ILE A 40 -7.81 -5.22 -7.30
CA ILE A 40 -8.00 -5.26 -5.84
C ILE A 40 -8.85 -4.07 -5.36
N ALA A 41 -8.68 -2.89 -5.94
CA ALA A 41 -9.46 -1.68 -5.62
C ALA A 41 -10.97 -1.90 -5.69
N GLN A 42 -11.43 -2.68 -6.68
CA GLN A 42 -12.85 -3.04 -6.78
C GLN A 42 -13.30 -3.89 -5.60
N LEU A 43 -12.49 -4.86 -5.17
CA LEU A 43 -12.79 -5.73 -4.03
C LEU A 43 -12.78 -4.92 -2.72
N ILE A 44 -11.79 -4.04 -2.53
CA ILE A 44 -11.71 -3.11 -1.41
C ILE A 44 -13.01 -2.29 -1.30
N ASN A 45 -13.43 -1.67 -2.40
CA ASN A 45 -14.65 -0.85 -2.42
C ASN A 45 -15.91 -1.66 -2.09
N GLN A 46 -16.01 -2.90 -2.59
CA GLN A 46 -17.13 -3.78 -2.25
C GLN A 46 -17.17 -4.13 -0.76
N VAL A 47 -16.01 -4.37 -0.13
CA VAL A 47 -15.94 -4.64 1.32
C VAL A 47 -16.25 -3.37 2.11
N LYS A 48 -15.67 -2.22 1.75
CA LYS A 48 -15.94 -0.92 2.40
C LYS A 48 -17.42 -0.50 2.30
N GLN A 49 -18.14 -0.91 1.25
CA GLN A 49 -19.59 -0.66 1.13
C GLN A 49 -20.45 -1.63 1.96
N LYS A 50 -19.92 -2.80 2.31
CA LYS A 50 -20.66 -3.85 3.01
C LYS A 50 -20.61 -3.71 4.53
N TYR A 51 -19.52 -3.14 5.08
CA TYR A 51 -19.29 -3.06 6.51
C TYR A 51 -19.06 -1.62 6.96
N ASP A 52 -19.65 -1.24 8.10
CA ASP A 52 -19.58 0.12 8.64
C ASP A 52 -18.19 0.48 9.17
N TYR A 53 -17.47 -0.48 9.75
CA TYR A 53 -16.15 -0.29 10.34
C TYR A 53 -15.13 -1.16 9.62
N THR A 54 -14.32 -0.53 8.77
CA THR A 54 -13.24 -1.19 8.03
C THR A 54 -11.92 -0.51 8.31
N PHE A 55 -10.84 -1.29 8.35
CA PHE A 55 -9.47 -0.81 8.22
C PHE A 55 -8.83 -1.42 6.98
N LEU A 56 -8.16 -0.61 6.18
CA LEU A 56 -7.39 -1.01 5.02
C LEU A 56 -5.90 -0.80 5.28
N ILE A 57 -5.13 -1.88 5.33
CA ILE A 57 -3.71 -1.85 5.68
C ILE A 57 -2.90 -2.49 4.55
N ASP A 58 -1.71 -1.96 4.29
CA ASP A 58 -0.73 -2.61 3.44
C ASP A 58 0.44 -3.17 4.26
N ASN A 59 0.87 -4.39 3.98
CA ASN A 59 1.91 -5.11 4.73
C ASN A 59 3.33 -5.02 4.14
N GLY A 60 3.57 -4.05 3.25
CA GLY A 60 4.89 -3.71 2.73
C GLY A 60 5.20 -4.29 1.35
N ASP A 61 6.41 -4.00 0.88
CA ASP A 61 6.90 -4.31 -0.45
C ASP A 61 6.00 -3.72 -1.56
N VAL A 62 5.75 -2.42 -1.47
CA VAL A 62 4.84 -1.66 -2.34
C VAL A 62 5.57 -0.83 -3.38
N ILE A 63 6.64 -0.16 -2.98
CA ILE A 63 7.26 0.93 -3.78
C ILE A 63 8.40 0.45 -4.69
N GLN A 64 8.57 -0.86 -4.82
CA GLN A 64 9.61 -1.52 -5.62
C GLN A 64 9.06 -2.80 -6.26
N GLY A 65 9.52 -3.18 -7.45
CA GLY A 65 9.27 -4.51 -8.05
C GLY A 65 9.13 -4.46 -9.57
N THR A 66 8.09 -3.81 -10.08
CA THR A 66 7.81 -3.71 -11.53
C THR A 66 8.67 -2.66 -12.26
N PRO A 67 8.76 -2.72 -13.61
CA PRO A 67 9.33 -1.66 -14.43
C PRO A 67 8.75 -0.26 -14.16
N LEU A 68 7.48 -0.17 -13.74
CA LEU A 68 6.87 1.09 -13.31
C LEU A 68 7.61 1.72 -12.12
N THR A 69 7.80 0.96 -11.04
CA THR A 69 8.49 1.46 -9.83
C THR A 69 9.96 1.72 -10.10
N TYR A 70 10.61 0.89 -10.93
CA TYR A 70 11.98 1.14 -11.39
C TYR A 70 12.09 2.45 -12.18
N HIS A 71 11.21 2.67 -13.16
CA HIS A 71 11.24 3.88 -13.98
C HIS A 71 11.00 5.14 -13.13
N TYR A 72 10.04 5.07 -12.20
CA TYR A 72 9.82 6.12 -11.22
C TYR A 72 11.10 6.41 -10.40
N ALA A 73 11.67 5.39 -9.76
CA ALA A 73 12.82 5.55 -8.88
C ALA A 73 14.06 6.10 -9.60
N LYS A 74 14.29 5.70 -10.86
CA LYS A 74 15.48 6.11 -11.62
C LYS A 74 15.34 7.43 -12.35
N PHE A 75 14.16 7.74 -12.88
CA PHE A 75 14.01 8.84 -13.84
C PHE A 75 12.99 9.89 -13.43
N LEU A 76 12.04 9.57 -12.53
CA LEU A 76 10.92 10.44 -12.17
C LEU A 76 10.77 10.61 -10.65
N HIS A 77 11.85 10.46 -9.89
CA HIS A 77 11.82 10.54 -8.43
C HIS A 77 11.46 11.93 -7.91
N ASP A 78 11.47 12.96 -8.76
CA ASP A 78 10.99 14.32 -8.49
C ASP A 78 9.46 14.45 -8.60
N LYS A 79 8.77 13.48 -9.20
CA LYS A 79 7.30 13.43 -9.31
C LYS A 79 6.69 12.68 -8.11
N LYS A 80 5.37 12.73 -7.93
CA LYS A 80 4.69 11.94 -6.90
C LYS A 80 4.91 10.44 -7.13
N ASN A 81 5.12 9.67 -6.07
CA ASN A 81 5.23 8.23 -6.14
C ASN A 81 3.90 7.63 -6.64
N PRO A 82 3.91 6.85 -7.73
CA PRO A 82 2.68 6.32 -8.32
C PRO A 82 1.94 5.38 -7.36
N MET A 83 2.66 4.54 -6.62
CA MET A 83 2.05 3.60 -5.69
C MET A 83 1.45 4.31 -4.49
N ILE A 84 2.16 5.29 -3.91
CA ILE A 84 1.63 6.10 -2.81
C ILE A 84 0.40 6.89 -3.25
N SER A 85 0.40 7.43 -4.48
CA SER A 85 -0.76 8.13 -5.03
C SER A 85 -1.99 7.21 -5.12
N ILE A 86 -1.80 5.94 -5.48
CA ILE A 86 -2.88 4.95 -5.52
C ILE A 86 -3.35 4.59 -4.11
N LEU A 87 -2.45 4.27 -3.18
CA LEU A 87 -2.82 3.93 -1.81
C LEU A 87 -3.56 5.11 -1.15
N ASN A 88 -3.11 6.34 -1.36
CA ASN A 88 -3.82 7.54 -0.90
C ASN A 88 -5.23 7.64 -1.50
N SER A 89 -5.43 7.28 -2.77
CA SER A 89 -6.75 7.34 -3.42
C SER A 89 -7.73 6.25 -2.97
N LEU A 90 -7.21 5.20 -2.32
CA LEU A 90 -8.00 4.10 -1.77
C LEU A 90 -8.25 4.25 -0.26
N ASP A 91 -7.81 5.35 0.34
CA ASP A 91 -7.91 5.64 1.76
C ASP A 91 -7.37 4.46 2.61
N TYR A 92 -6.09 4.12 2.42
CA TYR A 92 -5.38 3.22 3.33
C TYR A 92 -5.26 3.88 4.71
N ASP A 93 -5.40 3.09 5.76
CA ASP A 93 -5.33 3.50 7.16
C ASP A 93 -3.91 3.39 7.73
N ALA A 94 -3.11 2.45 7.22
CA ALA A 94 -1.70 2.29 7.58
C ALA A 94 -0.94 1.48 6.53
N ALA A 95 0.39 1.59 6.54
CA ALA A 95 1.27 0.68 5.82
C ALA A 95 2.43 0.21 6.71
N ILE A 96 2.96 -0.98 6.44
CA ILE A 96 4.14 -1.54 7.10
C ILE A 96 5.34 -1.38 6.17
N ILE A 97 6.53 -1.14 6.74
CA ILE A 97 7.78 -1.10 5.98
C ILE A 97 8.24 -2.54 5.71
N GLY A 98 8.23 -2.96 4.45
CA GLY A 98 8.85 -4.20 3.97
C GLY A 98 10.34 -4.04 3.69
N ASN A 99 10.99 -5.13 3.27
CA ASN A 99 12.43 -5.11 3.00
C ASN A 99 12.77 -4.39 1.69
N HIS A 100 11.87 -4.39 0.71
CA HIS A 100 12.12 -3.77 -0.59
C HIS A 100 11.95 -2.24 -0.59
N GLU A 101 11.30 -1.67 0.42
CA GLU A 101 11.23 -0.21 0.63
C GLU A 101 12.61 0.46 0.70
N PHE A 102 13.65 -0.26 1.15
CA PHE A 102 15.01 0.27 1.30
C PHE A 102 15.86 0.25 0.02
N ASN A 103 15.40 -0.44 -1.04
CA ASN A 103 16.24 -0.77 -2.20
C ASN A 103 16.72 0.46 -2.99
N TYR A 104 15.97 1.56 -2.95
CA TYR A 104 16.33 2.82 -3.62
C TYR A 104 16.88 3.88 -2.66
N GLY A 105 17.20 3.48 -1.42
CA GLY A 105 17.79 4.34 -0.41
C GLY A 105 16.78 5.15 0.40
N MET A 106 17.24 5.63 1.56
CA MET A 106 16.40 6.32 2.56
C MET A 106 15.74 7.60 2.03
N GLY A 107 16.33 8.28 1.05
CA GLY A 107 15.73 9.47 0.45
C GLY A 107 14.39 9.18 -0.22
N LEU A 108 14.31 8.08 -0.99
CA LEU A 108 13.07 7.67 -1.67
C LEU A 108 12.04 7.14 -0.67
N LEU A 109 12.48 6.36 0.33
CA LEU A 109 11.60 5.89 1.41
C LEU A 109 11.00 7.05 2.20
N LYS A 110 11.82 8.00 2.68
CA LYS A 110 11.34 9.19 3.39
C LYS A 110 10.37 10.01 2.55
N LYS A 111 10.63 10.13 1.24
CA LYS A 111 9.71 10.79 0.31
C LYS A 111 8.38 10.04 0.19
N ALA A 112 8.40 8.72 0.08
CA ALA A 112 7.19 7.91 0.06
C ALA A 112 6.36 8.09 1.34
N VAL A 113 7.02 8.04 2.51
CA VAL A 113 6.39 8.29 3.82
C VAL A 113 5.77 9.69 3.88
N ASN A 114 6.50 10.72 3.43
CA ASN A 114 6.02 12.11 3.44
C ASN A 114 4.87 12.37 2.45
N GLU A 115 4.76 11.58 1.39
CA GLU A 115 3.68 11.67 0.41
C GLU A 115 2.42 10.88 0.81
N SER A 116 2.52 10.00 1.83
CA SER A 116 1.39 9.20 2.33
C SER A 116 0.43 10.03 3.16
N ASN A 117 -0.87 9.80 2.96
CA ASN A 117 -1.94 10.32 3.83
C ASN A 117 -2.20 9.43 5.06
N PHE A 118 -1.37 8.41 5.25
CA PHE A 118 -1.49 7.39 6.28
C PHE A 118 -0.13 7.17 6.97
N PRO A 119 -0.12 6.72 8.23
CA PRO A 119 1.11 6.38 8.94
C PRO A 119 1.78 5.12 8.38
N TRP A 120 3.11 5.13 8.40
CA TRP A 120 3.93 3.93 8.25
C TRP A 120 4.32 3.40 9.62
N LEU A 121 4.10 2.10 9.85
CA LEU A 121 4.34 1.44 11.14
C LEU A 121 5.59 0.56 11.06
N SER A 122 6.45 0.70 12.05
CA SER A 122 7.55 -0.22 12.33
C SER A 122 7.88 -0.18 13.83
N ALA A 123 8.17 -1.34 14.41
CA ALA A 123 8.57 -1.47 15.81
C ALA A 123 10.02 -1.99 15.97
N ASN A 124 10.69 -2.30 14.86
CA ASN A 124 11.99 -2.98 14.85
C ASN A 124 13.05 -2.30 13.97
N ILE A 125 12.71 -1.22 13.27
CA ILE A 125 13.67 -0.39 12.53
C ILE A 125 13.97 0.84 13.38
N LEU A 126 15.22 0.94 13.85
CA LEU A 126 15.68 2.01 14.74
C LEU A 126 16.60 2.98 13.98
N SER A 127 16.57 4.26 14.33
CA SER A 127 17.59 5.22 13.91
C SER A 127 18.74 5.17 14.92
N GLU A 128 19.99 5.30 14.48
CA GLU A 128 21.10 5.42 15.44
C GLU A 128 21.01 6.69 16.30
N GLU A 129 20.29 7.71 15.82
CA GLU A 129 20.13 9.01 16.48
C GLU A 129 19.03 9.04 17.54
N THR A 130 18.13 8.04 17.57
CA THR A 130 16.96 7.99 18.46
C THR A 130 16.71 6.60 19.00
#